data_AF-A0A8H9LPX3-F1
#
_entry.id   AF-A0A8H9LPX3-F1
#
_cell.length_a   1.000
_cell.length_b   1.000
_cell.length_c   1.000
_cell.angle_alpha   90.00
_cell.angle_beta   90.00
_cell.angle_gamma   90.00
#
_symmetry.space_group_name_H-M   'P 1'
#
loop_
_entity.id
_entity.type
_entity.pdbx_description
1 polymer ?
#
loop_
_entity_poly.entity_id
_entity_poly.type
_entity_poly.pdbx_seq_one_letter_code
_entity_poly.pdbx_strand_id
1 'polypeptide(L)'
;MIMTRLRRRAAALTLSLSALLAAPAVSAAEPATPAAAPAAPRAAANCPVVDDPLAAAADRRVDAGRITPAPALRDNCSQLYRADGRAPAVIFHEGFLPKDTVDGQYDLEAYVLVNQPSPYVSTSYDHDLYKQWKSDWNYYIDAPGGIDVNRTIGDTHRWAEQREVAFAGGIRSEFIVGACPIDRTAKQEIMSECVDNPGYRPWRRR
;
A
#
# COMPACT_ATOMS: atom_id res chain seq x y z
N MET A 1 39.50 28.00 49.79
CA MET A 1 39.84 29.26 50.51
C MET A 1 39.64 30.41 49.53
N ILE A 2 38.85 31.42 49.93
CA ILE A 2 38.99 32.86 49.60
C ILE A 2 38.75 33.24 48.12
N MET A 3 37.53 33.65 47.76
CA MET A 3 37.00 35.03 47.78
C MET A 3 37.55 35.98 46.69
N THR A 4 36.65 36.33 45.75
CA THR A 4 36.37 37.66 45.16
C THR A 4 37.52 38.62 44.82
N ARG A 5 37.40 39.30 43.66
CA ARG A 5 37.16 40.77 43.60
C ARG A 5 36.86 41.26 42.18
N LEU A 6 35.74 41.97 42.06
CA LEU A 6 35.39 42.86 40.95
C LEU A 6 36.43 43.99 40.81
N ARG A 7 36.61 44.47 39.58
CA ARG A 7 36.92 45.89 39.31
C ARG A 7 36.06 46.42 38.18
N ARG A 8 35.22 47.40 38.53
CA ARG A 8 34.47 48.28 37.63
C ARG A 8 35.43 49.29 36.98
N ARG A 9 35.24 49.59 35.70
CA ARG A 9 35.54 50.91 35.12
C ARG A 9 34.37 51.33 34.25
N ALA A 10 33.84 52.50 34.56
CA ALA A 10 32.76 53.18 33.88
C ALA A 10 33.30 53.94 32.66
N ALA A 11 32.49 54.01 31.60
CA ALA A 11 32.52 55.09 30.63
C ALA A 11 31.07 55.40 30.25
N ALA A 12 30.67 56.63 30.53
CA ALA A 12 29.38 57.22 30.15
C ALA A 12 29.45 57.76 28.71
N LEU A 13 28.27 58.17 28.19
CA LEU A 13 27.95 58.87 26.93
C LEU A 13 27.15 57.95 26.00
N THR A 14 25.97 58.28 25.47
CA THR A 14 25.16 59.51 25.39
C THR A 14 23.76 59.06 24.99
N LEU A 15 22.72 59.68 25.57
CA LEU A 15 21.33 59.51 25.14
C LEU A 15 21.14 60.08 23.74
N SER A 16 20.55 59.30 22.85
CA SER A 16 19.73 59.80 21.75
C SER A 16 18.39 59.06 21.78
N LEU A 17 17.41 59.77 22.32
CA LEU A 17 16.01 59.38 22.41
C LEU A 17 15.40 59.46 21.01
N SER A 18 15.05 58.34 20.41
CA SER A 18 14.19 58.29 19.22
C SER A 18 13.02 57.37 19.54
N ALA A 19 11.97 57.95 20.10
CA ALA A 19 10.70 57.28 20.31
C ALA A 19 9.98 57.14 18.97
N LEU A 20 10.14 55.97 18.34
CA LEU A 20 9.23 55.52 17.29
C LEU A 20 8.12 54.72 17.98
N LEU A 21 6.93 55.30 18.05
CA LEU A 21 5.70 54.59 18.38
C LEU A 21 5.39 53.61 17.24
N ALA A 22 5.90 52.39 17.35
CA ALA A 22 5.42 51.26 16.57
C ALA A 22 4.19 50.68 17.28
N ALA A 23 3.02 50.83 16.67
CA ALA A 23 1.81 50.12 17.08
C ALA A 23 2.07 48.60 17.06
N PRO A 24 1.55 47.82 18.01
CA PRO A 24 1.62 46.38 17.92
C PRO A 24 0.71 45.95 16.75
N ALA A 25 1.31 45.51 15.65
CA ALA A 25 0.60 44.66 14.71
C ALA A 25 0.30 43.35 15.45
N VAL A 26 -0.91 43.25 15.99
CA VAL A 26 -1.49 41.97 16.36
C VAL A 26 -1.61 41.20 15.06
N SER A 27 -0.61 40.35 14.79
CA SER A 27 -0.73 39.32 13.77
C SER A 27 -1.83 38.39 14.25
N ALA A 28 -3.03 38.57 13.71
CA ALA A 28 -4.10 37.61 13.86
C ALA A 28 -3.56 36.31 13.26
N ALA A 29 -3.24 35.34 14.12
CA ALA A 29 -2.97 33.98 13.70
C ALA A 29 -4.20 33.52 12.90
N GLU A 30 -4.01 33.29 11.61
CA GLU A 30 -5.01 32.60 10.79
C GLU A 30 -5.34 31.28 11.51
N PRO A 31 -6.63 30.94 11.70
CA PRO A 31 -6.98 29.65 12.24
C PRO A 31 -6.37 28.59 11.32
N ALA A 32 -5.47 27.78 11.88
CA ALA A 32 -4.88 26.65 11.19
C ALA A 32 -6.03 25.79 10.65
N THR A 33 -6.17 25.77 9.33
CA THR A 33 -7.08 24.87 8.63
C THR A 33 -6.72 23.46 9.11
N PRO A 34 -7.65 22.69 9.70
CA PRO A 34 -7.35 21.33 10.07
C PRO A 34 -6.89 20.62 8.80
N ALA A 35 -5.68 20.05 8.86
CA ALA A 35 -5.14 19.22 7.79
C ALA A 35 -6.23 18.20 7.44
N ALA A 36 -6.71 18.26 6.20
CA ALA A 36 -7.72 17.35 5.71
C ALA A 36 -7.20 15.93 5.97
N ALA A 37 -7.95 15.16 6.77
CA ALA A 37 -7.73 13.73 6.86
C ALA A 37 -7.63 13.17 5.43
N PRO A 38 -6.75 12.18 5.16
CA PRO A 38 -6.70 11.56 3.85
C PRO A 38 -8.12 11.16 3.50
N ALA A 39 -8.60 11.68 2.37
CA ALA A 39 -9.94 11.43 1.92
C ALA A 39 -10.15 9.92 1.92
N ALA A 40 -11.16 9.44 2.66
CA ALA A 40 -11.61 8.07 2.55
C ALA A 40 -11.75 7.74 1.06
N PRO A 41 -11.33 6.55 0.59
CA PRO A 41 -11.41 6.21 -0.81
C PRO A 41 -12.82 6.52 -1.30
N ARG A 42 -12.90 7.44 -2.25
CA ARG A 42 -14.13 7.85 -2.92
C ARG A 42 -14.81 6.55 -3.33
N ALA A 43 -16.02 6.29 -2.80
CA ALA A 43 -16.75 5.06 -3.09
C ALA A 43 -16.70 4.82 -4.60
N ALA A 44 -16.05 3.73 -5.01
CA ALA A 44 -15.89 3.43 -6.42
C ALA A 44 -17.29 3.39 -7.05
N ALA A 45 -17.45 4.13 -8.15
CA ALA A 45 -18.53 3.92 -9.10
C ALA A 45 -18.72 2.41 -9.33
N ASN A 46 -19.98 1.96 -9.42
CA ASN A 46 -20.37 0.55 -9.58
C ASN A 46 -19.33 -0.24 -10.38
N CYS A 47 -18.56 -1.07 -9.67
CA CYS A 47 -17.55 -1.91 -10.31
C CYS A 47 -18.22 -2.82 -11.33
N PRO A 48 -17.61 -3.05 -12.51
CA PRO A 48 -18.19 -3.96 -13.49
C PRO A 48 -18.40 -5.33 -12.86
N VAL A 49 -19.59 -5.91 -13.07
CA VAL A 49 -19.88 -7.29 -12.69
C VAL A 49 -19.09 -8.20 -13.62
N VAL A 50 -18.31 -9.10 -13.05
CA VAL A 50 -17.52 -10.10 -13.77
C VAL A 50 -17.98 -11.47 -13.28
N ASP A 51 -18.64 -12.22 -14.16
CA ASP A 51 -19.29 -13.49 -13.79
C ASP A 51 -18.30 -14.61 -13.46
N ASP A 52 -17.12 -14.59 -14.08
CA ASP A 52 -16.06 -15.56 -13.86
C ASP A 52 -15.22 -15.17 -12.62
N PRO A 53 -15.30 -15.91 -11.50
CA PRO A 53 -14.53 -15.60 -10.29
C PRO A 53 -13.01 -15.76 -10.49
N LEU A 54 -12.59 -16.50 -11.53
CA LEU A 54 -11.21 -16.69 -11.93
C LEU A 54 -10.83 -15.80 -13.12
N ALA A 55 -11.60 -14.74 -13.40
CA ALA A 55 -11.34 -13.84 -14.51
C ALA A 55 -9.94 -13.23 -14.49
N ALA A 56 -9.32 -13.08 -13.31
CA ALA A 56 -7.95 -12.57 -13.16
C ALA A 56 -6.86 -13.65 -13.33
N ALA A 57 -7.19 -14.94 -13.24
CA ALA A 57 -6.23 -16.03 -13.12
C ALA A 57 -5.24 -16.08 -14.30
N ALA A 58 -3.95 -16.14 -13.97
CA ALA A 58 -2.85 -16.42 -14.90
C ALA A 58 -2.72 -17.93 -15.18
N ASP A 59 -3.02 -18.76 -14.19
CA ASP A 59 -3.09 -20.20 -14.33
C ASP A 59 -4.54 -20.68 -14.16
N ARG A 60 -5.15 -21.07 -15.29
CA ARG A 60 -6.55 -21.53 -15.36
C ARG A 60 -6.74 -22.99 -14.94
N ARG A 61 -5.68 -23.69 -14.53
CA ARG A 61 -5.77 -25.07 -13.99
C ARG A 61 -6.27 -25.10 -12.55
N VAL A 62 -6.34 -23.94 -11.88
CA VAL A 62 -6.88 -23.84 -10.52
C VAL A 62 -8.33 -24.31 -10.46
N ASP A 63 -8.68 -25.08 -9.44
CA ASP A 63 -10.03 -25.56 -9.21
C ASP A 63 -10.67 -24.78 -8.07
N ALA A 64 -11.54 -23.82 -8.43
CA ALA A 64 -12.24 -22.98 -7.45
C ALA A 64 -13.13 -23.79 -6.48
N GLY A 65 -13.56 -25.00 -6.85
CA GLY A 65 -14.39 -25.86 -5.99
C GLY A 65 -13.63 -26.48 -4.81
N ARG A 66 -12.28 -26.45 -4.83
CA ARG A 66 -11.44 -26.97 -3.75
C ARG A 66 -11.13 -25.95 -2.65
N ILE A 67 -11.44 -24.68 -2.89
CA ILE A 67 -11.11 -23.58 -1.99
C ILE A 67 -11.91 -23.70 -0.70
N THR A 68 -11.23 -23.73 0.45
CA THR A 68 -11.85 -23.77 1.78
C THR A 68 -11.35 -22.64 2.67
N PRO A 69 -12.18 -22.11 3.60
CA PRO A 69 -13.63 -22.29 3.65
C PRO A 69 -14.33 -21.62 2.45
N ALA A 70 -15.66 -21.61 2.43
CA ALA A 70 -16.42 -20.98 1.34
C ALA A 70 -15.95 -19.53 1.12
N PRO A 71 -15.41 -19.17 -0.06
CA PRO A 71 -14.72 -17.90 -0.23
C PRO A 71 -15.70 -16.73 -0.30
N ALA A 72 -15.43 -15.68 0.46
CA ALA A 72 -16.07 -14.39 0.29
C ALA A 72 -15.35 -13.62 -0.82
N LEU A 73 -15.94 -13.62 -2.03
CA LEU A 73 -15.39 -12.89 -3.16
C LEU A 73 -15.43 -11.38 -2.90
N ARG A 74 -14.35 -10.71 -3.30
CA ARG A 74 -14.26 -9.25 -3.31
C ARG A 74 -15.29 -8.67 -4.29
N ASP A 75 -16.05 -7.70 -3.81
CA ASP A 75 -17.16 -7.04 -4.52
C ASP A 75 -16.85 -5.61 -4.97
N ASN A 76 -15.64 -5.13 -4.69
CA ASN A 76 -15.15 -3.84 -5.13
C ASN A 76 -14.03 -4.00 -6.16
N CYS A 77 -13.58 -2.88 -6.70
CA CYS A 77 -12.55 -2.77 -7.71
C CYS A 77 -11.49 -1.75 -7.30
N SER A 78 -11.29 -1.57 -5.99
CA SER A 78 -10.16 -0.80 -5.47
C SER A 78 -8.85 -1.36 -6.01
N GLN A 79 -7.88 -0.49 -6.25
CA GLN A 79 -6.53 -0.91 -6.59
C GLN A 79 -5.94 -1.70 -5.43
N LEU A 80 -5.19 -2.75 -5.77
CA LEU A 80 -4.52 -3.63 -4.83
C LEU A 80 -3.01 -3.53 -5.01
N TYR A 81 -2.28 -4.00 -4.01
CA TYR A 81 -0.84 -3.88 -3.94
C TYR A 81 -0.18 -5.22 -3.64
N ARG A 82 1.00 -5.43 -4.18
CA ARG A 82 1.80 -6.62 -3.89
C ARG A 82 3.28 -6.28 -3.81
N ALA A 83 3.87 -6.57 -2.66
CA ALA A 83 5.32 -6.54 -2.50
C ALA A 83 5.94 -7.84 -3.06
N ASP A 84 6.86 -7.75 -4.01
CA ASP A 84 7.54 -8.92 -4.61
C ASP A 84 9.03 -8.63 -4.86
N GLY A 85 9.86 -9.67 -4.82
CA GLY A 85 11.30 -9.56 -5.12
C GLY A 85 11.61 -9.72 -6.62
N ARG A 86 10.68 -10.29 -7.39
CA ARG A 86 10.86 -10.47 -8.84
C ARG A 86 10.75 -9.12 -9.55
N ALA A 87 11.57 -8.94 -10.59
CA ALA A 87 11.64 -7.70 -11.36
C ALA A 87 10.44 -7.53 -12.32
N PRO A 88 10.08 -6.29 -12.67
CA PRO A 88 8.96 -5.99 -13.57
C PRO A 88 9.09 -6.67 -14.94
N ALA A 89 10.30 -6.83 -15.47
CA ALA A 89 10.52 -7.51 -16.75
C ALA A 89 9.98 -8.95 -16.76
N VAL A 90 10.00 -9.65 -15.62
CA VAL A 90 9.43 -11.00 -15.47
C VAL A 90 7.93 -10.91 -15.25
N ILE A 91 7.50 -10.10 -14.28
CA ILE A 91 6.09 -10.02 -13.88
C ILE A 91 5.20 -9.43 -14.98
N PHE A 92 5.68 -8.46 -15.76
CA PHE A 92 4.92 -7.89 -16.87
C PHE A 92 4.84 -8.84 -18.07
N HIS A 93 5.74 -9.82 -18.17
CA HIS A 93 5.66 -10.86 -19.20
C HIS A 93 4.73 -12.01 -18.78
N GLU A 94 4.90 -12.52 -17.57
CA GLU A 94 4.23 -13.75 -17.11
C GLU A 94 2.93 -13.50 -16.32
N GLY A 95 2.79 -12.31 -15.74
CA GLY A 95 1.87 -12.06 -14.65
C GLY A 95 2.40 -12.60 -13.31
N PHE A 96 1.53 -12.63 -12.31
CA PHE A 96 1.81 -13.34 -11.06
C PHE A 96 1.26 -14.76 -11.15
N LEU A 97 2.14 -15.71 -11.43
CA LEU A 97 1.81 -17.13 -11.33
C LEU A 97 1.78 -17.58 -9.87
N PRO A 98 0.79 -18.41 -9.47
CA PRO A 98 0.80 -19.07 -8.17
C PRO A 98 1.89 -20.14 -8.10
N LYS A 99 2.23 -20.58 -6.89
CA LYS A 99 3.29 -21.59 -6.71
C LYS A 99 2.84 -22.99 -7.13
N ASP A 100 1.59 -23.36 -6.84
CA ASP A 100 1.08 -24.69 -7.13
C ASP A 100 -0.47 -24.70 -7.19
N THR A 101 -1.03 -24.83 -8.40
CA THR A 101 -2.48 -24.96 -8.59
C THR A 101 -3.00 -26.39 -8.51
N VAL A 102 -2.13 -27.40 -8.47
CA VAL A 102 -2.55 -28.81 -8.55
C VAL A 102 -2.53 -29.42 -7.15
N ASP A 103 -1.38 -29.41 -6.48
CA ASP A 103 -1.16 -30.08 -5.20
C ASP A 103 -0.97 -29.09 -4.04
N GLY A 104 -1.08 -27.80 -4.32
CA GLY A 104 -0.92 -26.72 -3.34
C GLY A 104 -1.99 -26.68 -2.26
N GLN A 105 -1.77 -25.82 -1.26
CA GLN A 105 -2.70 -25.60 -0.16
C GLN A 105 -3.92 -24.77 -0.57
N TYR A 106 -5.07 -25.43 -0.72
CA TYR A 106 -6.34 -24.78 -1.03
C TYR A 106 -7.09 -24.23 0.20
N ASP A 107 -6.72 -24.66 1.40
CA ASP A 107 -7.27 -24.06 2.61
C ASP A 107 -6.66 -22.66 2.84
N LEU A 108 -7.49 -21.64 2.74
CA LEU A 108 -7.11 -20.24 2.79
C LEU A 108 -6.54 -19.87 4.16
N GLU A 109 -7.13 -20.37 5.25
CA GLU A 109 -6.64 -20.10 6.60
C GLU A 109 -5.25 -20.69 6.82
N ALA A 110 -5.05 -21.96 6.46
CA ALA A 110 -3.75 -22.62 6.53
C ALA A 110 -2.70 -21.93 5.65
N TYR A 111 -3.10 -21.47 4.46
CA TYR A 111 -2.23 -20.66 3.59
C TYR A 111 -1.78 -19.36 4.26
N VAL A 112 -2.73 -18.58 4.79
CA VAL A 112 -2.47 -17.28 5.44
C VAL A 112 -1.56 -17.44 6.67
N LEU A 113 -1.73 -18.52 7.43
CA LEU A 113 -0.95 -18.77 8.65
C LEU A 113 0.51 -19.17 8.36
N VAL A 114 0.75 -20.00 7.34
CA VAL A 114 2.03 -20.70 7.15
C VAL A 114 2.78 -20.27 5.87
N ASN A 115 2.11 -19.66 4.90
CA ASN A 115 2.69 -19.24 3.61
C ASN A 115 3.41 -20.38 2.85
N GLN A 116 2.73 -21.52 2.74
CA GLN A 116 3.17 -22.70 1.99
C GLN A 116 2.80 -22.60 0.49
N PRO A 117 3.39 -23.42 -0.41
CA PRO A 117 2.97 -23.49 -1.81
C PRO A 117 1.45 -23.66 -1.94
N SER A 118 0.83 -22.82 -2.76
CA SER A 118 -0.63 -22.69 -2.85
C SER A 118 -1.06 -22.21 -4.25
N PRO A 119 -2.36 -22.33 -4.58
CA PRO A 119 -2.92 -21.77 -5.81
C PRO A 119 -3.09 -20.25 -5.73
N TYR A 120 -2.70 -19.62 -4.62
CA TYR A 120 -2.99 -18.22 -4.33
C TYR A 120 -1.79 -17.31 -4.63
N VAL A 121 -2.11 -16.12 -5.10
CA VAL A 121 -1.22 -14.96 -5.06
C VAL A 121 -1.84 -13.92 -4.13
N SER A 122 -1.16 -13.65 -3.01
CA SER A 122 -1.56 -12.59 -2.07
C SER A 122 -1.37 -11.21 -2.67
N THR A 123 -2.34 -10.35 -2.40
CA THR A 123 -2.30 -8.91 -2.60
C THR A 123 -2.93 -8.24 -1.38
N SER A 124 -2.84 -6.92 -1.27
CA SER A 124 -3.40 -6.18 -0.14
C SER A 124 -4.15 -4.94 -0.62
N TYR A 125 -5.16 -4.53 0.16
CA TYR A 125 -5.76 -3.21 0.04
C TYR A 125 -4.84 -2.08 0.56
N ASP A 126 -3.88 -2.40 1.42
CA ASP A 126 -2.95 -1.44 2.00
C ASP A 126 -1.75 -1.20 1.07
N HIS A 127 -1.70 0.01 0.52
CA HIS A 127 -0.59 0.50 -0.28
C HIS A 127 0.75 0.37 0.45
N ASP A 128 0.77 0.64 1.74
CA ASP A 128 1.99 0.75 2.53
C ASP A 128 2.47 -0.58 3.11
N LEU A 129 1.77 -1.68 2.83
CA LEU A 129 2.12 -3.00 3.37
C LEU A 129 3.55 -3.41 2.97
N TYR A 130 4.07 -2.95 1.83
CA TYR A 130 5.46 -3.20 1.40
C TYR A 130 6.50 -2.79 2.46
N LYS A 131 6.20 -1.79 3.32
CA LYS A 131 7.11 -1.30 4.37
C LYS A 131 7.38 -2.35 5.46
N GLN A 132 6.56 -3.40 5.53
CA GLN A 132 6.68 -4.52 6.45
C GLN A 132 7.49 -5.69 5.88
N TRP A 133 7.74 -5.70 4.56
CA TRP A 133 8.35 -6.82 3.84
C TRP A 133 9.73 -6.48 3.30
N LYS A 134 10.57 -7.52 3.12
CA LYS A 134 11.87 -7.41 2.46
C LYS A 134 11.74 -7.67 0.96
N SER A 135 10.93 -6.86 0.28
CA SER A 135 10.72 -6.95 -1.18
C SER A 135 11.52 -5.89 -1.91
N ASP A 136 11.71 -6.06 -3.22
CA ASP A 136 12.41 -5.09 -4.06
C ASP A 136 11.45 -4.14 -4.78
N TRP A 137 10.19 -4.57 -4.97
CA TRP A 137 9.18 -3.85 -5.74
C TRP A 137 7.83 -3.85 -5.04
N ASN A 138 7.10 -2.74 -5.17
CA ASN A 138 5.68 -2.66 -4.88
C ASN A 138 4.90 -2.60 -6.21
N TYR A 139 4.05 -3.58 -6.43
CA TYR A 139 3.26 -3.70 -7.65
C TYR A 139 1.85 -3.15 -7.45
N TYR A 140 1.35 -2.51 -8.48
CA TYR A 140 0.04 -1.88 -8.54
C TYR A 140 -0.88 -2.75 -9.39
N ILE A 141 -2.02 -3.17 -8.84
CA ILE A 141 -2.88 -4.20 -9.42
C ILE A 141 -4.30 -3.66 -9.57
N ASP A 142 -4.83 -3.70 -10.79
CA ASP A 142 -6.22 -3.43 -11.12
C ASP A 142 -6.84 -4.69 -11.73
N ALA A 143 -7.32 -5.58 -10.86
CA ALA A 143 -7.87 -6.89 -11.25
C ALA A 143 -9.31 -7.09 -10.75
N PRO A 144 -10.20 -7.73 -11.51
CA PRO A 144 -11.52 -8.14 -11.01
C PRO A 144 -11.42 -9.31 -10.02
N GLY A 145 -12.36 -9.36 -9.08
CA GLY A 145 -12.49 -10.48 -8.14
C GLY A 145 -11.36 -10.55 -7.10
N GLY A 146 -10.95 -11.78 -6.79
CA GLY A 146 -10.11 -12.12 -5.65
C GLY A 146 -10.95 -12.50 -4.41
N ILE A 147 -10.36 -13.26 -3.50
CA ILE A 147 -10.99 -13.69 -2.25
C ILE A 147 -10.57 -12.71 -1.16
N ASP A 148 -11.53 -12.06 -0.53
CA ASP A 148 -11.26 -11.20 0.62
C ASP A 148 -11.01 -12.06 1.85
N VAL A 149 -9.77 -12.07 2.34
CA VAL A 149 -9.33 -13.01 3.39
C VAL A 149 -10.09 -12.75 4.68
N ASN A 150 -10.13 -11.50 5.14
CA ASN A 150 -10.78 -11.15 6.41
C ASN A 150 -12.29 -11.43 6.37
N ARG A 151 -12.94 -11.23 5.22
CA ARG A 151 -14.36 -11.60 5.07
C ARG A 151 -14.58 -13.12 5.03
N THR A 152 -13.57 -13.90 4.64
CA THR A 152 -13.66 -15.35 4.49
C THR A 152 -13.35 -16.09 5.80
N ILE A 153 -12.28 -15.70 6.50
CA ILE A 153 -11.78 -16.40 7.71
C ILE A 153 -11.90 -15.56 9.00
N GLY A 154 -12.52 -14.38 8.93
CA GLY A 154 -12.63 -13.42 10.03
C GLY A 154 -11.43 -12.48 10.10
N ASP A 155 -11.50 -11.49 10.99
CA ASP A 155 -10.48 -10.43 11.15
C ASP A 155 -9.72 -10.53 12.49
N THR A 156 -9.84 -11.66 13.19
CA THR A 156 -9.17 -11.90 14.49
C THR A 156 -7.84 -12.66 14.37
N HIS A 157 -7.49 -13.14 13.17
CA HIS A 157 -6.22 -13.85 12.97
C HIS A 157 -5.03 -12.88 12.96
N ARG A 158 -3.82 -13.43 13.21
CA ARG A 158 -2.57 -12.66 13.35
C ARG A 158 -2.26 -11.71 12.19
N TRP A 159 -2.80 -11.98 11.00
CA TRP A 159 -2.48 -11.27 9.77
C TRP A 159 -3.63 -10.41 9.23
N ALA A 160 -4.69 -10.20 10.01
CA ALA A 160 -5.87 -9.46 9.55
C ALA A 160 -5.57 -8.01 9.17
N GLU A 161 -4.57 -7.39 9.81
CA GLU A 161 -4.08 -6.05 9.49
C GLU A 161 -3.48 -5.92 8.10
N GLN A 162 -3.08 -7.03 7.47
CA GLN A 162 -2.60 -7.04 6.09
C GLN A 162 -3.71 -6.76 5.08
N ARG A 163 -4.99 -6.91 5.48
CA ARG A 163 -6.15 -6.66 4.61
C ARG A 163 -5.99 -7.36 3.25
N GLU A 164 -5.74 -8.67 3.33
CA GLU A 164 -5.33 -9.46 2.18
C GLU A 164 -6.49 -9.78 1.23
N VAL A 165 -6.19 -9.73 -0.07
CA VAL A 165 -7.01 -10.32 -1.13
C VAL A 165 -6.18 -11.40 -1.82
N ALA A 166 -6.66 -12.65 -1.76
CA ALA A 166 -5.99 -13.80 -2.35
C ALA A 166 -6.56 -14.12 -3.75
N PHE A 167 -5.71 -14.16 -4.77
CA PHE A 167 -6.11 -14.51 -6.13
C PHE A 167 -5.82 -15.98 -6.44
N ALA A 168 -6.88 -16.79 -6.56
CA ALA A 168 -6.78 -18.18 -7.00
C ALA A 168 -6.38 -18.23 -8.49
N GLY A 169 -5.35 -19.01 -8.81
CA GLY A 169 -4.76 -19.05 -10.16
C GLY A 169 -3.89 -17.84 -10.48
N GLY A 170 -3.62 -16.97 -9.51
CA GLY A 170 -2.77 -15.80 -9.70
C GLY A 170 -3.41 -14.68 -10.52
N ILE A 171 -2.58 -13.86 -11.17
CA ILE A 171 -3.00 -12.59 -11.79
C ILE A 171 -2.33 -12.42 -13.14
N ARG A 172 -3.10 -12.32 -14.23
CA ARG A 172 -2.57 -12.04 -15.57
C ARG A 172 -1.92 -10.66 -15.64
N SER A 173 -0.88 -10.55 -16.47
CA SER A 173 -0.16 -9.30 -16.69
C SER A 173 -1.08 -8.14 -17.08
N GLU A 174 -2.13 -8.38 -17.85
CA GLU A 174 -3.07 -7.33 -18.28
C GLU A 174 -3.78 -6.60 -17.13
N PHE A 175 -3.79 -7.15 -15.91
CA PHE A 175 -4.34 -6.54 -14.70
C PHE A 175 -3.28 -5.92 -13.78
N ILE A 176 -2.01 -5.98 -14.16
CA ILE A 176 -0.91 -5.35 -13.42
C ILE A 176 -0.67 -3.98 -14.05
N VAL A 177 -0.88 -2.92 -13.29
CA VAL A 177 -0.77 -1.53 -13.77
C VAL A 177 0.69 -1.14 -13.96
N GLY A 178 1.54 -1.49 -13.00
CA GLY A 178 2.94 -1.08 -12.96
C GLY A 178 3.61 -1.51 -11.67
N ALA A 179 4.83 -1.02 -11.46
CA ALA A 179 5.62 -1.31 -10.27
C ALA A 179 6.52 -0.15 -9.91
N CYS A 180 6.74 0.07 -8.61
CA CYS A 180 7.74 1.01 -8.11
C CYS A 180 8.82 0.23 -7.33
N PRO A 181 10.12 0.51 -7.57
CA PRO A 181 11.17 -0.08 -6.76
C PRO A 181 11.14 0.51 -5.35
N ILE A 182 11.59 -0.26 -4.36
CA ILE A 182 11.56 0.12 -2.95
C ILE A 182 12.99 0.40 -2.46
N ASP A 183 13.21 1.58 -1.88
CA ASP A 183 14.34 1.82 -0.99
C ASP A 183 14.07 1.09 0.34
N ARG A 184 14.77 -0.03 0.55
CA ARG A 184 14.63 -0.88 1.74
C ARG A 184 15.10 -0.21 3.02
N THR A 185 16.00 0.77 2.93
CA THR A 185 16.51 1.51 4.09
C THR A 185 15.52 2.58 4.51
N ALA A 186 15.07 3.39 3.54
CA ALA A 186 14.09 4.45 3.79
C ALA A 186 12.67 3.92 3.98
N LYS A 187 12.39 2.67 3.56
CA LYS A 187 11.05 2.06 3.48
C LYS A 187 10.09 2.92 2.66
N GLN A 188 10.56 3.35 1.50
CA GLN A 188 9.83 4.21 0.59
C GLN A 188 9.96 3.68 -0.84
N GLU A 189 8.94 3.88 -1.64
CA GLU A 189 9.05 3.71 -3.09
C GLU A 189 9.93 4.81 -3.69
N ILE A 190 10.78 4.42 -4.63
CA ILE A 190 11.56 5.34 -5.43
C ILE A 190 10.68 5.78 -6.60
N MET A 191 9.82 6.77 -6.34
CA MET A 191 8.75 7.18 -7.26
C MET A 191 9.23 7.58 -8.66
N SER A 192 10.45 8.11 -8.78
CA SER A 192 11.05 8.48 -10.07
C SER A 192 11.44 7.29 -10.95
N GLU A 193 11.47 6.09 -10.37
CA GLU A 193 11.87 4.84 -11.04
C GLU A 193 10.71 3.86 -11.21
N CYS A 194 9.47 4.31 -10.94
CA CYS A 194 8.30 3.51 -11.25
C CYS A 194 8.19 3.24 -12.75
N VAL A 195 7.73 2.04 -13.08
CA VAL A 195 7.56 1.57 -14.45
C VAL A 195 6.13 1.12 -14.68
N ASP A 196 5.51 1.66 -15.73
CA ASP A 196 4.20 1.23 -16.19
C ASP A 196 4.32 -0.10 -16.94
N ASN A 197 3.33 -0.97 -16.76
CA ASN A 197 3.24 -2.20 -17.54
C ASN A 197 2.67 -1.91 -18.94
N PRO A 198 3.41 -2.11 -20.04
CA PRO A 198 2.89 -1.93 -21.38
C PRO A 198 1.74 -2.90 -21.74
N GLY A 199 1.67 -4.03 -21.01
CA GLY A 199 0.61 -5.04 -21.13
C GLY A 199 -0.69 -4.68 -20.42
N TYR A 200 -0.71 -3.66 -19.57
CA TYR A 200 -1.90 -3.29 -18.79
C TYR A 200 -3.11 -2.95 -19.69
N ARG A 201 -4.28 -3.49 -19.34
CA ARG A 201 -5.56 -3.23 -20.02
C ARG A 201 -6.62 -2.86 -18.98
N PRO A 202 -7.04 -1.58 -18.91
CA PRO A 202 -8.14 -1.17 -18.04
C PRO A 202 -9.41 -1.96 -18.38
N TRP A 203 -9.99 -2.65 -17.39
CA TRP A 203 -11.20 -3.47 -17.55
C TRP A 203 -12.46 -2.74 -17.09
N ARG A 204 -12.29 -1.60 -16.41
CA ARG A 204 -13.36 -0.69 -15.98
C ARG A 204 -13.55 0.38 -17.04
N ARG A 205 -14.78 0.56 -17.53
CA ARG A 205 -15.10 1.69 -18.43
C ARG A 205 -14.87 2.99 -17.64
N ARG A 206 -14.09 3.91 -18.22
CA ARG A 206 -13.94 5.28 -17.68
C ARG A 206 -15.21 6.09 -17.93
#